data_AF-A0A3E1NTI7-F1
#
_entry.id   AF-A0A3E1NTI7-F1
#
_cell.length_a   1.000
_cell.length_b   1.000
_cell.length_c   1.000
_cell.angle_alpha   90.00
_cell.angle_beta   90.00
_cell.angle_gamma   90.00
#
_symmetry.space_group_name_H-M   'P 1'
#
loop_
_entity.id
_entity.type
_entity.pdbx_description
1 polymer ?
#
loop_
_entity_poly.entity_id
_entity_poly.type
_entity_poly.pdbx_seq_one_letter_code
_entity_poly.pdbx_strand_id
1 'polypeptide(L)'
;MYLLITTPHSGECWDVPVLHFKSSHMLRYILYSDLGSTLNNAAMLGFRVLLALELFRVHGMKKFRVENGQREHVPNPLGLPDKLNGLVATFADTVVPFLLMLGVATRLVILPTIGVTAIGYFVVHRKDSLEVRDVPYVYTLCLLFILLIGAGRFSIDSLLFLKLQ
;
A
#
# COMPACT_ATOMS: atom_id res chain seq x y z
N MET A 1 20.96 14.81 -25.93
CA MET A 1 20.91 14.72 -27.40
C MET A 1 19.51 15.14 -27.80
N TYR A 2 19.34 16.38 -28.28
CA TYR A 2 18.03 16.90 -28.67
C TYR A 2 17.67 16.34 -30.05
N LEU A 3 16.50 15.73 -30.19
CA LEU A 3 15.96 15.34 -31.50
C LEU A 3 15.05 16.49 -31.96
N LEU A 4 15.54 17.30 -32.90
CA LEU A 4 14.73 18.35 -33.53
C LEU A 4 13.82 17.71 -34.58
N ILE A 5 12.52 17.66 -34.31
CA ILE A 5 11.50 17.32 -35.30
C ILE A 5 11.00 18.64 -35.87
N THR A 6 11.36 18.95 -37.12
CA THR A 6 10.79 20.09 -37.84
C THR A 6 9.56 19.62 -38.62
N THR A 7 8.43 20.31 -38.49
CA THR A 7 7.27 20.12 -39.37
C THR A 7 7.30 21.13 -40.52
N PRO A 8 6.78 20.82 -41.72
CA PRO A 8 7.18 21.53 -42.94
C PRO A 8 6.51 22.89 -43.20
N HIS A 9 5.64 23.43 -42.33
CA HIS A 9 4.68 24.45 -42.77
C HIS A 9 4.44 25.71 -41.93
N SER A 10 5.25 26.05 -40.92
CA SER A 10 5.07 27.37 -40.28
C SER A 10 6.29 28.08 -39.70
N GLY A 11 7.51 27.54 -39.77
CA GLY A 11 8.72 28.27 -39.32
C GLY A 11 8.76 28.61 -37.81
N GLU A 12 7.73 28.27 -37.06
CA GLU A 12 7.65 28.43 -35.62
C GLU A 12 8.21 27.17 -34.95
N CYS A 13 9.40 27.31 -34.39
CA CYS A 13 10.00 26.29 -33.52
C CYS A 13 9.27 26.36 -32.17
N TRP A 14 8.23 25.56 -32.00
CA TRP A 14 7.64 25.35 -30.67
C TRP A 14 8.61 24.48 -29.87
N ASP A 15 9.29 25.08 -28.90
CA ASP A 15 9.93 24.33 -27.82
C ASP A 15 8.82 23.63 -27.03
N VAL A 16 8.43 22.43 -27.47
CA VAL A 16 7.59 21.56 -26.66
C VAL A 16 8.39 21.20 -25.42
N PRO A 17 7.95 21.56 -24.20
CA PRO A 17 8.62 21.13 -23.00
C PRO A 17 8.45 19.62 -22.91
N VAL A 18 9.47 18.88 -23.34
CA VAL A 18 9.61 17.48 -22.99
C VAL A 18 9.73 17.48 -21.47
N LEU A 19 8.67 17.06 -20.78
CA LEU A 19 8.66 16.83 -19.34
C LEU A 19 9.83 15.91 -19.02
N HIS A 20 10.98 16.49 -18.68
CA HIS A 20 12.13 15.79 -18.15
C HIS A 20 11.76 15.34 -16.74
N PHE A 21 11.03 14.24 -16.69
CA PHE A 21 10.58 13.61 -15.47
C PHE A 21 11.80 13.05 -14.75
N LYS A 22 12.37 13.83 -13.84
CA LYS A 22 13.55 13.40 -13.07
C LYS A 22 13.07 12.35 -12.06
N SER A 23 13.25 11.07 -12.36
CA SER A 23 12.82 9.92 -11.54
C SER A 23 13.23 10.02 -10.07
N SER A 24 14.27 10.79 -9.74
CA SER A 24 14.73 11.05 -8.38
C SER A 24 13.69 11.75 -7.49
N HIS A 25 12.83 12.62 -8.04
CA HIS A 25 11.81 13.32 -7.24
C HIS A 25 10.67 12.39 -6.83
N MET A 26 10.16 11.58 -7.76
CA MET A 26 9.14 10.58 -7.48
C MET A 26 9.59 9.58 -6.43
N LEU A 27 10.80 9.05 -6.60
CA LEU A 27 11.37 8.05 -5.72
C LEU A 27 11.45 8.58 -4.28
N ARG A 28 11.81 9.86 -4.12
CA ARG A 28 11.79 10.53 -2.82
C ARG A 28 10.40 10.57 -2.22
N TYR A 29 9.37 10.97 -2.97
CA TYR A 29 7.99 11.02 -2.46
C TYR A 29 7.46 9.64 -2.04
N ILE A 30 7.87 8.57 -2.74
CA ILE A 30 7.38 7.22 -2.48
C ILE A 30 8.14 6.56 -1.32
N LEU A 31 9.47 6.64 -1.31
CA LEU A 31 10.32 5.87 -0.40
C LEU A 31 10.80 6.66 0.83
N TYR A 32 11.09 7.95 0.69
CA TYR A 32 11.72 8.71 1.78
C TYR A 32 10.67 9.21 2.79
N SER A 33 10.91 8.93 4.07
CA SER A 33 10.16 9.51 5.18
C SER A 33 11.02 9.52 6.45
N ASP A 34 11.07 10.67 7.12
CA ASP A 34 11.78 10.86 8.39
C ASP A 34 10.89 11.68 9.33
N LEU A 35 10.64 11.16 10.53
CA LEU A 35 9.80 11.81 11.55
C LEU A 35 10.61 12.68 12.54
N GLY A 36 11.85 13.03 12.18
CA GLY A 36 12.66 14.05 12.83
C GLY A 36 13.43 13.58 14.07
N SER A 37 12.91 12.62 14.83
CA SER A 37 13.59 12.05 16.00
C SER A 37 13.72 10.53 15.92
N THR A 38 14.76 9.99 16.57
CA THR A 38 14.95 8.54 16.69
C THR A 38 13.74 7.86 17.34
N LEU A 39 13.15 8.49 18.36
CA LEU A 39 11.97 7.97 19.05
C LEU A 39 10.76 7.91 18.13
N ASN A 40 10.47 8.96 17.36
CA ASN A 40 9.33 8.97 16.43
C ASN A 40 9.48 7.91 15.34
N ASN A 41 10.69 7.75 14.81
CA ASN A 41 10.99 6.73 13.81
C ASN A 41 10.90 5.30 14.40
N ALA A 42 11.33 5.10 15.66
CA ALA A 42 11.14 3.84 16.38
C ALA A 42 9.66 3.55 16.65
N ALA A 43 8.88 4.56 17.05
CA ALA A 43 7.45 4.45 17.26
C ALA A 43 6.72 4.07 15.96
N MET A 44 7.10 4.65 14.82
CA MET A 44 6.54 4.26 13.51
C MET A 44 6.90 2.84 13.12
N LEU A 45 8.13 2.38 13.38
CA LEU A 45 8.49 0.98 13.18
C LEU A 45 7.62 0.07 14.05
N GLY A 46 7.51 0.37 15.35
CA GLY A 46 6.66 -0.39 16.28
C GLY A 46 5.20 -0.42 15.83
N PHE A 47 4.64 0.72 15.42
CA PHE A 47 3.28 0.81 14.89
C PHE A 47 3.09 -0.06 13.64
N ARG A 48 4.00 0.03 12.65
CA ARG A 48 3.96 -0.82 11.46
C ARG A 48 4.02 -2.30 11.81
N VAL A 49 4.94 -2.69 12.70
CA VAL A 49 5.11 -4.10 13.06
C VAL A 49 3.89 -4.64 13.79
N LEU A 50 3.38 -3.94 14.79
CA LEU A 50 2.23 -4.41 15.57
C LEU A 50 0.94 -4.46 14.74
N LEU A 51 0.68 -3.43 13.92
CA LEU A 51 -0.49 -3.41 13.03
C LEU A 51 -0.43 -4.55 12.01
N ALA A 52 0.72 -4.74 11.36
CA ALA A 52 0.91 -5.79 10.36
C ALA A 52 0.86 -7.19 11.00
N LEU A 53 1.41 -7.36 12.20
CA LEU A 53 1.37 -8.63 12.92
C LEU A 53 -0.07 -9.03 13.22
N GLU A 54 -0.89 -8.12 13.71
CA GLU A 54 -2.30 -8.42 14.03
C GLU A 54 -3.10 -8.71 12.76
N LEU A 55 -2.89 -7.93 11.70
CA LEU A 55 -3.51 -8.16 10.40
C LEU A 55 -3.18 -9.57 9.87
N PHE A 56 -1.91 -9.95 9.89
CA PHE A 56 -1.47 -11.27 9.45
C PHE A 56 -2.01 -12.38 10.35
N ARG A 57 -1.93 -12.21 11.67
CA ARG A 57 -2.35 -13.22 12.66
C ARG A 57 -3.84 -13.54 12.53
N VAL A 58 -4.69 -12.54 12.34
CA VAL A 58 -6.15 -12.71 12.32
C VAL A 58 -6.67 -13.00 10.92
N HIS A 59 -6.24 -12.25 9.91
CA HIS A 59 -6.78 -12.36 8.55
C HIS A 59 -5.90 -13.24 7.67
N GLY A 60 -4.58 -13.06 7.70
CA GLY A 60 -3.64 -13.85 6.91
C GLY A 60 -3.67 -15.34 7.26
N MET A 61 -3.67 -15.68 8.54
CA MET A 61 -3.65 -17.08 9.00
C MET A 61 -4.92 -17.85 8.65
N LYS A 62 -6.07 -17.18 8.46
CA LYS A 62 -7.32 -17.84 8.03
C LYS A 62 -7.19 -18.46 6.64
N LYS A 63 -6.37 -17.87 5.76
CA LYS A 63 -6.11 -18.37 4.41
C LYS A 63 -5.43 -19.75 4.39
N PHE A 64 -4.74 -20.12 5.47
CA PHE A 64 -4.02 -21.39 5.59
C PHE A 64 -4.76 -22.45 6.42
N ARG A 65 -5.93 -22.12 6.96
CA ARG A 65 -6.72 -23.01 7.82
C ARG A 65 -7.94 -23.54 7.09
N VAL A 66 -8.39 -24.70 7.52
CA VAL A 66 -9.67 -25.29 7.12
C VAL A 66 -10.54 -25.31 8.37
N GLU A 67 -11.67 -24.62 8.32
CA GLU A 67 -12.64 -24.57 9.41
C GLU A 67 -13.89 -25.33 8.95
N ASN A 68 -14.35 -26.29 9.76
CA ASN A 68 -15.52 -27.13 9.46
C ASN A 68 -15.46 -27.83 8.08
N GLY A 69 -14.26 -28.25 7.66
CA GLY A 69 -14.03 -28.92 6.38
C GLY A 69 -14.10 -27.99 5.15
N GLN A 70 -14.24 -26.68 5.34
CA GLN A 70 -14.29 -25.68 4.28
C GLN A 70 -13.12 -24.70 4.40
N ARG A 71 -12.63 -24.22 3.26
CA ARG A 71 -11.69 -23.09 3.23
C ARG A 71 -12.44 -21.80 3.50
N GLU A 72 -11.72 -20.80 3.97
CA GLU A 72 -12.28 -19.46 4.14
C GLU A 72 -12.92 -18.96 2.83
N HIS A 73 -14.19 -18.54 2.93
CA HIS A 73 -14.87 -17.88 1.82
C HIS A 73 -14.52 -16.40 1.81
N VAL A 74 -13.94 -15.93 0.70
CA VAL A 74 -13.60 -14.51 0.49
C VAL A 74 -14.78 -13.81 -0.19
N PRO A 75 -15.42 -12.81 0.45
CA PRO A 75 -16.47 -12.02 -0.19
C PRO A 75 -16.00 -11.41 -1.51
N ASN A 76 -16.88 -11.35 -2.52
CA ASN A 76 -16.58 -10.80 -3.85
C ASN A 76 -17.60 -9.73 -4.27
N PRO A 77 -17.69 -8.60 -3.54
CA PRO A 77 -18.69 -7.57 -3.82
C PRO A 77 -18.47 -6.83 -5.14
N LEU A 78 -17.26 -6.91 -5.70
CA LEU A 78 -16.90 -6.28 -6.98
C LEU A 78 -17.17 -7.17 -8.19
N GLY A 79 -17.60 -8.42 -8.00
CA GLY A 79 -17.86 -9.36 -9.09
C GLY A 79 -16.61 -9.69 -9.92
N LEU A 80 -15.42 -9.70 -9.30
CA LEU A 80 -14.17 -10.07 -9.97
C LEU A 80 -14.15 -11.57 -10.29
N PRO A 81 -13.32 -12.04 -11.24
CA PRO A 81 -13.07 -13.48 -11.37
C PRO A 81 -12.58 -14.07 -10.04
N ASP A 82 -13.13 -15.22 -9.60
CA ASP A 82 -12.89 -15.76 -8.25
C ASP A 82 -11.40 -15.95 -7.92
N LYS A 83 -10.61 -16.39 -8.91
CA LYS A 83 -9.15 -16.54 -8.77
C LYS A 83 -8.48 -15.20 -8.48
N LEU A 84 -8.91 -14.13 -9.14
CA LEU A 84 -8.38 -12.79 -8.94
C LEU A 84 -8.79 -12.22 -7.58
N ASN A 85 -10.07 -12.38 -7.18
CA ASN A 85 -10.55 -11.96 -5.87
C ASN A 85 -9.77 -12.65 -4.74
N GLY A 86 -9.64 -13.98 -4.83
CA GLY A 86 -8.88 -14.78 -3.87
C GLY A 86 -7.40 -14.39 -3.83
N LEU A 87 -6.78 -14.14 -4.98
CA LEU A 87 -5.37 -13.71 -5.05
C LEU A 87 -5.17 -12.35 -4.37
N VAL A 88 -5.99 -11.35 -4.68
CA VAL A 88 -5.87 -10.00 -4.10
C VAL A 88 -6.08 -10.04 -2.59
N ALA A 89 -7.14 -10.71 -2.11
CA ALA A 89 -7.41 -10.82 -0.68
C ALA A 89 -6.30 -11.59 0.06
N THR A 90 -5.84 -12.72 -0.49
CA THR A 90 -4.75 -13.49 0.11
C THR A 90 -3.46 -12.69 0.15
N PHE A 91 -3.11 -12.00 -0.94
CA PHE A 91 -1.90 -11.16 -1.00
C PHE A 91 -1.96 -10.01 0.03
N ALA A 92 -3.10 -9.32 0.11
CA ALA A 92 -3.35 -8.21 1.03
C ALA A 92 -3.27 -8.60 2.51
N ASP A 93 -3.67 -9.84 2.85
CA ASP A 93 -3.72 -10.31 4.24
C ASP A 93 -2.49 -11.13 4.63
N THR A 94 -1.70 -11.63 3.67
CA THR A 94 -0.54 -12.50 3.94
C THR A 94 0.78 -11.83 3.61
N VAL A 95 1.00 -11.44 2.35
CA VAL A 95 2.30 -10.94 1.88
C VAL A 95 2.50 -9.47 2.26
N VAL A 96 1.49 -8.62 2.07
CA VAL A 96 1.58 -7.18 2.39
C VAL A 96 1.97 -6.93 3.84
N PRO A 97 1.43 -7.62 4.86
CA PRO A 97 1.89 -7.47 6.24
C PRO A 97 3.40 -7.65 6.41
N PHE A 98 4.01 -8.68 5.81
CA PHE A 98 5.46 -8.87 5.89
C PHE A 98 6.23 -7.73 5.24
N LEU A 99 5.80 -7.29 4.05
CA LEU A 99 6.43 -6.15 3.37
C LEU A 99 6.28 -4.84 4.18
N LEU A 100 5.14 -4.66 4.84
CA LEU A 100 4.86 -3.52 5.70
C LEU A 100 5.73 -3.52 6.98
N MET A 101 5.93 -4.68 7.61
CA MET A 101 6.83 -4.84 8.77
C MET A 101 8.25 -4.42 8.40
N LEU A 102 8.76 -4.90 7.27
CA LEU A 102 10.09 -4.56 6.77
C LEU A 102 10.19 -3.12 6.23
N GLY A 103 9.05 -2.54 5.87
CA GLY A 103 8.95 -1.21 5.26
C GLY A 103 9.53 -1.21 3.84
N VAL A 104 9.04 -2.14 2.99
CA VAL A 104 9.42 -2.29 1.58
C VAL A 104 8.31 -1.75 0.69
N ALA A 105 8.63 -0.76 -0.13
CA ALA A 105 7.73 0.02 -0.97
C ALA A 105 6.42 0.40 -0.24
N THR A 106 6.55 0.86 1.01
CA THR A 106 5.48 0.88 2.02
C THR A 106 4.20 1.54 1.50
N ARG A 107 4.32 2.71 0.86
CA ARG A 107 3.15 3.44 0.32
C ARG A 107 2.44 2.69 -0.80
N LEU A 108 3.15 1.89 -1.58
CA LEU A 108 2.59 1.14 -2.71
C LEU A 108 2.01 -0.21 -2.26
N VAL A 109 2.73 -0.95 -1.40
CA VAL A 109 2.34 -2.31 -1.02
C VAL A 109 1.09 -2.36 -0.15
N ILE A 110 0.78 -1.28 0.58
CA ILE A 110 -0.43 -1.23 1.43
C ILE A 110 -1.72 -0.94 0.65
N LEU A 111 -1.64 -0.50 -0.61
CA LEU A 111 -2.83 -0.12 -1.39
C LEU A 111 -3.86 -1.26 -1.55
N PRO A 112 -3.46 -2.52 -1.83
CA PRO A 112 -4.39 -3.65 -1.86
C PRO A 112 -5.09 -3.86 -0.51
N THR A 113 -4.36 -3.76 0.61
CA THR A 113 -4.93 -3.93 1.96
C THR A 113 -5.87 -2.79 2.33
N ILE A 114 -5.57 -1.55 1.96
CA ILE A 114 -6.52 -0.42 2.08
C ILE A 114 -7.78 -0.73 1.29
N GLY A 115 -7.66 -1.23 0.06
CA GLY A 115 -8.80 -1.62 -0.76
C GLY A 115 -9.68 -2.69 -0.10
N VAL A 116 -9.08 -3.79 0.34
CA VAL A 116 -9.81 -4.91 0.98
C VAL A 116 -10.50 -4.46 2.27
N THR A 117 -9.81 -3.71 3.13
CA THR A 117 -10.37 -3.24 4.41
C THR A 117 -11.44 -2.15 4.22
N ALA A 118 -11.25 -1.21 3.28
CA ALA A 118 -12.26 -0.21 2.95
C ALA A 118 -13.52 -0.82 2.34
N ILE A 119 -13.37 -1.76 1.39
CA ILE A 119 -14.50 -2.51 0.82
C ILE A 119 -15.21 -3.34 1.90
N GLY A 120 -14.44 -3.95 2.81
CA GLY A 120 -14.96 -4.64 3.98
C GLY A 120 -15.89 -3.73 4.79
N TYR A 121 -15.45 -2.52 5.11
CA TYR A 121 -16.25 -1.55 5.88
C TYR A 121 -17.47 -1.00 5.12
N PHE A 122 -17.24 -0.43 3.93
CA PHE A 122 -18.26 0.35 3.22
C PHE A 122 -19.25 -0.51 2.40
N VAL A 123 -18.86 -1.73 2.04
CA VAL A 123 -19.65 -2.57 1.12
C VAL A 123 -20.08 -3.88 1.78
N VAL A 124 -19.15 -4.69 2.28
CA VAL A 124 -19.44 -6.01 2.85
C VAL A 124 -20.27 -5.87 4.12
N HIS A 125 -19.78 -5.08 5.08
CA HIS A 125 -20.41 -4.89 6.39
C HIS A 125 -21.31 -3.64 6.46
N ARG A 126 -21.76 -3.12 5.32
CA ARG A 126 -22.49 -1.83 5.26
C ARG A 126 -23.78 -1.80 6.10
N LYS A 127 -24.43 -2.97 6.25
CA LYS A 127 -25.69 -3.16 6.99
C LYS A 127 -25.49 -3.72 8.40
N ASP A 128 -24.25 -4.08 8.76
CA ASP A 128 -23.95 -4.60 10.08
C ASP A 128 -23.87 -3.46 11.09
N SER A 129 -23.97 -3.80 12.37
CA SER A 129 -23.83 -2.82 13.45
C SER A 129 -22.42 -2.24 13.49
N LEU A 130 -22.25 -1.06 14.10
CA LEU A 130 -20.94 -0.39 14.15
C LEU A 130 -19.88 -1.24 14.86
N GLU A 131 -20.28 -2.04 15.85
CA GLU A 131 -19.42 -2.94 16.62
C GLU A 131 -18.89 -4.12 15.79
N VAL A 132 -19.55 -4.48 14.68
CA VAL A 132 -19.09 -5.57 13.80
C VAL A 132 -18.11 -5.04 12.76
N ARG A 133 -18.33 -3.82 12.27
CA ARG A 133 -17.53 -3.23 11.19
C ARG A 133 -16.43 -2.28 11.67
N ASP A 134 -16.24 -2.10 12.97
CA ASP A 134 -15.18 -1.23 13.51
C ASP A 134 -13.76 -1.73 13.16
N VAL A 135 -13.55 -3.05 13.11
CA VAL A 135 -12.25 -3.65 12.78
C VAL A 135 -11.73 -3.24 11.39
N PRO A 136 -12.46 -3.46 10.27
CA PRO A 136 -11.99 -3.02 8.96
C PRO A 136 -11.85 -1.49 8.87
N TYR A 137 -12.65 -0.73 9.62
CA TYR A 137 -12.52 0.73 9.70
C TYR A 137 -11.19 1.16 10.31
N VAL A 138 -10.82 0.61 11.48
CA VAL A 138 -9.58 0.95 12.17
C VAL A 138 -8.36 0.56 11.33
N TYR A 139 -8.37 -0.61 10.69
CA TYR A 139 -7.30 -0.98 9.75
C TYR A 139 -7.18 0.01 8.60
N THR A 140 -8.31 0.40 7.98
CA THR A 140 -8.32 1.38 6.89
C THR A 140 -7.71 2.71 7.34
N LEU A 141 -8.11 3.23 8.51
CA LEU A 141 -7.56 4.47 9.06
C LEU A 141 -6.05 4.39 9.32
N CYS A 142 -5.60 3.32 9.98
CA CYS A 142 -4.19 3.12 10.30
C CYS A 142 -3.33 3.00 9.03
N LEU A 143 -3.84 2.30 8.01
CA LEU A 143 -3.15 2.16 6.74
C LEU A 143 -3.15 3.45 5.93
N LEU A 144 -4.22 4.26 5.96
CA LEU A 144 -4.22 5.60 5.37
C LEU A 144 -3.22 6.54 6.07
N PHE A 145 -3.11 6.45 7.39
CA PHE A 145 -2.08 7.17 8.14
C PHE A 145 -0.67 6.77 7.68
N ILE A 146 -0.38 5.46 7.54
CA ILE A 146 0.89 4.97 6.99
C ILE A 146 1.08 5.42 5.53
N LEU A 147 0.02 5.43 4.72
CA LEU A 147 0.06 5.89 3.33
C LEU A 147 0.49 7.35 3.24
N LEU A 148 0.11 8.20 4.20
CA LEU A 148 0.44 9.62 4.25
C LEU A 148 1.81 9.89 4.86
N ILE A 149 2.15 9.24 5.98
CA ILE A 149 3.41 9.45 6.70
C ILE A 149 4.58 8.73 6.02
N GLY A 150 4.35 7.52 5.52
CA GLY A 150 5.37 6.63 4.98
C GLY A 150 5.95 5.66 6.02
N ALA A 151 7.08 5.05 5.67
CA ALA A 151 7.70 3.97 6.45
C ALA A 151 8.46 4.45 7.70
N GLY A 152 8.88 5.72 7.74
CA GLY A 152 9.87 6.25 8.67
C GLY A 152 11.29 5.74 8.37
N ARG A 153 12.27 6.30 9.08
CA ARG A 153 13.71 6.09 8.85
C ARG A 153 14.18 4.64 9.06
N PHE A 154 13.52 3.89 9.94
CA PHE A 154 13.83 2.48 10.20
C PHE A 154 13.04 1.56 9.26
N SER A 155 13.39 1.59 7.97
CA SER A 155 12.73 0.84 6.90
C SER A 155 13.70 0.49 5.78
N ILE A 156 13.37 -0.54 5.01
CA ILE A 156 14.10 -0.85 3.77
C ILE A 156 13.92 0.28 2.74
N ASP A 157 12.78 0.97 2.72
CA ASP A 157 12.55 2.15 1.88
C ASP A 157 13.60 3.24 2.10
N SER A 158 13.93 3.54 3.35
CA SER A 158 14.98 4.51 3.68
C SER A 158 16.36 4.04 3.24
N LEU A 159 16.66 2.74 3.39
CA LEU A 159 17.92 2.15 2.93
C LEU A 159 18.06 2.21 1.41
N LEU A 160 16.99 1.87 0.68
CA LEU A 160 16.96 1.92 -0.79
C LEU A 160 17.09 3.36 -1.29
N PHE A 161 16.38 4.30 -0.65
CA PHE A 161 16.48 5.70 -0.99
C PHE A 161 17.92 6.21 -0.87
N LEU A 162 18.62 5.91 0.24
CA LEU A 162 20.02 6.31 0.44
C LEU A 162 21.00 5.70 -0.57
N LYS A 163 20.71 4.51 -1.11
CA LYS A 163 21.54 3.86 -2.13
C LYS A 163 21.30 4.37 -3.56
N LEU A 164 20.14 4.99 -3.80
CA LEU A 164 19.71 5.47 -5.11
C LEU A 164 19.96 6.96 -5.32
N GLN A 165 20.50 7.64 -4.29
CA GLN A 165 21.03 9.01 -4.36
C GLN A 165 22.49 9.00 -4.82
#